data_AF-A1UQP0-F1
#
_entry.id   AF-A1UQP0-F1
#
_cell.length_a   1.000
_cell.length_b   1.000
_cell.length_c   1.000
_cell.angle_alpha   90.00
_cell.angle_beta   90.00
_cell.angle_gamma   90.00
#
_symmetry.space_group_name_H-M   'P 1'
#
loop_
_entity.id
_entity.type
_entity.pdbx_description
1 polymer ?
#
loop_
_entity_poly.entity_id
_entity_poly.type
_entity_poly.pdbx_seq_one_letter_code
_entity_poly.pdbx_strand_id
1 'polypeptide(L)'
;MAPTITFRTDRGVISYSALERPISSEEPGGVAGGLLGGDPALVAIVRGILAGNLPKRVRIAEPNLEYEFTAKRDTAADVAAAMLVAGNGRGRLSDAGWDALDAAMATEETPDTDHPVIQ
;
A
#
# COMPACT_ATOMS: atom_id res chain seq x y z
N MET A 1 -4.82 18.43 -0.73
CA MET A 1 -3.56 17.90 -1.30
C MET A 1 -3.61 16.40 -1.10
N ALA A 2 -3.62 15.62 -2.17
CA ALA A 2 -3.67 14.18 -2.04
C ALA A 2 -2.28 13.64 -1.62
N PRO A 3 -2.20 12.69 -0.67
CA PRO A 3 -0.94 12.19 -0.17
C PRO A 3 -0.17 11.49 -1.29
N THR A 4 1.11 11.85 -1.44
CA THR A 4 2.02 11.18 -2.36
C THR A 4 2.97 10.30 -1.57
N ILE A 5 2.90 9.00 -1.82
CA ILE A 5 3.75 7.98 -1.21
C ILE A 5 4.93 7.76 -2.15
N THR A 6 6.15 7.96 -1.67
CA THR A 6 7.36 7.66 -2.45
C THR A 6 8.07 6.46 -1.84
N PHE A 7 8.59 5.59 -2.70
CA PHE A 7 9.38 4.43 -2.32
C PHE A 7 10.68 4.41 -3.11
N ARG A 8 11.80 4.40 -2.40
CA ARG A 8 13.15 4.40 -2.99
C ARG A 8 13.88 3.12 -2.63
N THR A 9 14.46 2.47 -3.62
CA THR A 9 15.27 1.27 -3.49
C THR A 9 16.57 1.44 -4.25
N ASP A 10 17.50 0.50 -4.10
CA ASP A 10 18.73 0.43 -4.92
C ASP A 10 18.43 0.28 -6.42
N ARG A 11 17.30 -0.38 -6.77
CA ARG A 11 16.86 -0.55 -8.16
C ARG A 11 16.24 0.71 -8.77
N GLY A 12 15.71 1.63 -7.97
CA GLY A 12 15.02 2.80 -8.48
C GLY A 12 14.06 3.45 -7.51
N VAL A 13 13.30 4.42 -8.01
CA VAL A 13 12.30 5.17 -7.25
C VAL A 13 10.95 5.02 -7.93
N ILE A 14 9.91 4.81 -7.12
CA ILE A 14 8.52 4.87 -7.54
C ILE A 14 7.75 5.84 -6.64
N SER A 15 6.75 6.49 -7.20
CA SER A 15 5.88 7.42 -6.51
C SER A 15 4.44 7.09 -6.84
N TYR A 16 3.62 7.00 -5.81
CA TYR A 16 2.19 6.84 -5.89
C TYR A 16 1.53 8.13 -5.42
N SER A 17 0.69 8.71 -6.25
CA SER A 17 -0.19 9.81 -5.86
C SER A 17 -1.61 9.30 -5.83
N ALA A 18 -2.20 9.23 -4.64
CA ALA A 18 -3.64 9.06 -4.53
C ALA A 18 -4.31 10.24 -5.26
N LEU A 19 -5.36 9.99 -6.02
CA LEU A 19 -6.10 11.05 -6.70
C LEU A 19 -7.45 11.22 -6.04
N GLU A 20 -7.90 12.47 -5.86
CA GLU A 20 -9.24 12.77 -5.33
C GLU A 20 -10.34 12.22 -6.23
N ARG A 21 -10.05 12.11 -7.54
CA ARG A 21 -10.87 11.39 -8.50
C ARG A 21 -10.16 10.09 -8.87
N PRO A 22 -10.74 8.93 -8.54
CA PRO A 22 -10.10 7.66 -8.83
C PRO A 22 -9.94 7.47 -10.34
N ILE A 23 -8.73 7.12 -10.78
CA ILE A 23 -8.48 6.68 -12.16
C ILE A 23 -8.63 5.16 -12.24
N SER A 24 -9.19 4.69 -13.35
CA SER A 24 -9.36 3.26 -13.61
C SER A 24 -8.00 2.57 -13.66
N SER A 25 -7.90 1.37 -13.09
CA SER A 25 -6.66 0.57 -13.11
C SER A 25 -6.24 0.09 -14.51
N GLU A 26 -7.13 0.29 -15.49
CA GLU A 26 -6.89 0.09 -16.93
C GLU A 26 -5.97 1.16 -17.53
N GLU A 27 -5.94 2.36 -16.95
CA GLU A 27 -5.05 3.43 -17.40
C GLU A 27 -3.57 3.07 -17.14
N PRO A 28 -2.64 3.49 -18.01
CA PRO A 28 -1.22 3.26 -17.78
C PRO A 28 -0.75 4.00 -16.51
N GLY A 29 -0.40 3.22 -15.48
CA GLY A 29 -0.03 3.74 -14.16
C GLY A 29 -1.21 3.85 -13.18
N GLY A 30 -2.44 3.55 -13.59
CA GLY A 30 -3.61 3.52 -12.70
C GLY A 30 -3.54 2.36 -11.72
N VAL A 31 -3.52 2.67 -10.42
CA VAL A 31 -3.40 1.69 -9.33
C VAL A 31 -4.21 2.17 -8.14
N ALA A 32 -5.09 1.35 -7.58
CA ALA A 32 -5.84 1.70 -6.36
C ALA A 32 -6.56 3.08 -6.42
N GLY A 33 -7.04 3.46 -7.61
CA GLY A 33 -7.63 4.79 -7.86
C GLY A 33 -6.62 5.94 -7.98
N GLY A 34 -5.34 5.74 -7.70
CA GLY A 34 -4.28 6.73 -7.88
C GLY A 34 -3.38 6.45 -9.08
N LEU A 35 -2.36 7.30 -9.23
CA LEU A 35 -1.34 7.20 -10.26
C LEU A 35 -0.02 6.72 -9.66
N LEU A 36 0.48 5.61 -10.18
CA LEU A 36 1.79 5.04 -9.87
C LEU A 36 2.76 5.30 -11.02
N GLY A 37 3.85 6.00 -10.74
CA GLY A 37 4.90 6.32 -11.70
C GLY A 37 6.30 6.06 -11.14
N GLY A 38 7.31 6.07 -12.01
CA GLY A 38 8.71 5.86 -11.65
C GLY A 38 9.35 4.73 -12.46
N ASP A 39 10.17 3.90 -11.80
CA ASP A 39 10.83 2.77 -12.44
C ASP A 39 9.82 1.75 -13.01
N PRO A 40 9.85 1.45 -14.32
CA PRO A 40 8.84 0.61 -14.97
C PRO A 40 8.86 -0.85 -14.50
N ALA A 41 10.01 -1.38 -14.07
CA ALA A 41 10.09 -2.74 -13.56
C ALA A 41 9.43 -2.85 -12.19
N LEU A 42 9.69 -1.90 -11.29
CA LEU A 42 9.01 -1.82 -9.99
C LEU A 42 7.50 -1.58 -10.15
N VAL A 43 7.10 -0.68 -11.04
CA VAL A 43 5.68 -0.41 -11.35
C VAL A 43 4.97 -1.68 -11.82
N ALA A 44 5.58 -2.45 -12.72
CA ALA A 44 5.01 -3.70 -13.20
C ALA A 44 4.83 -4.74 -12.08
N ILE A 45 5.81 -4.84 -11.17
CA ILE A 45 5.72 -5.72 -10.00
C ILE A 45 4.55 -5.29 -9.11
N VAL A 46 4.51 -4.02 -8.68
CA VAL A 46 3.44 -3.50 -7.80
C VAL A 46 2.05 -3.72 -8.43
N ARG A 47 1.88 -3.43 -9.72
CA ARG A 47 0.62 -3.71 -10.44
C ARG A 47 0.26 -5.19 -10.43
N GLY A 48 1.21 -6.07 -10.68
CA GLY A 48 1.00 -7.52 -10.63
C GLY A 48 0.56 -7.99 -9.23
N ILE A 49 1.17 -7.45 -8.18
CA ILE A 49 0.79 -7.74 -6.79
C ILE A 49 -0.66 -7.31 -6.55
N LEU A 50 -1.02 -6.08 -6.90
CA LEU A 50 -2.37 -5.56 -6.66
C LEU A 50 -3.43 -6.22 -7.56
N ALA A 51 -3.04 -6.73 -8.73
CA ALA A 51 -3.90 -7.54 -9.60
C ALA A 51 -4.21 -8.95 -9.06
N GLY A 52 -3.64 -9.36 -7.91
CA GLY A 52 -3.93 -10.66 -7.31
C GLY A 52 -2.84 -11.72 -7.54
N ASN A 53 -1.70 -11.38 -8.16
CA ASN A 53 -0.68 -12.37 -8.52
C ASN A 53 0.14 -12.90 -7.31
N LEU A 54 0.02 -12.25 -6.14
CA LEU A 54 0.63 -12.71 -4.88
C LEU A 54 -0.44 -13.09 -3.84
N PRO A 55 -0.08 -13.98 -2.88
CA PRO A 55 -0.92 -14.28 -1.73
C PRO A 55 -1.35 -13.02 -0.98
N LYS A 56 -2.49 -13.11 -0.30
CA LYS A 56 -3.08 -11.98 0.44
C LYS A 56 -2.22 -11.52 1.61
N ARG A 57 -1.36 -12.37 2.18
CA ARG A 57 -0.42 -12.00 3.23
C ARG A 57 0.98 -11.89 2.69
N VAL A 58 1.65 -10.81 3.07
CA VAL A 58 3.05 -10.56 2.76
C VAL A 58 3.81 -10.23 4.02
N ARG A 59 5.01 -10.78 4.13
CA ARG A 59 5.94 -10.50 5.21
C ARG A 59 6.94 -9.46 4.74
N ILE A 60 6.86 -8.27 5.32
CA ILE A 60 7.79 -7.16 5.12
C ILE A 60 9.03 -7.46 5.97
N ALA A 61 10.15 -7.83 5.33
CA ALA A 61 11.33 -8.36 6.01
C ALA A 61 11.92 -7.44 7.09
N GLU A 62 11.88 -6.13 6.89
CA GLU A 62 12.26 -5.11 7.88
C GLU A 62 11.14 -4.06 7.89
N PRO A 63 10.34 -3.95 8.96
CA PRO A 63 10.55 -4.40 10.35
C PRO A 63 10.02 -5.80 10.74
N ASN A 64 10.00 -6.81 9.85
CA ASN A 64 9.38 -8.12 10.11
C ASN A 64 7.86 -8.06 10.35
N LEU A 65 7.20 -7.16 9.63
CA LEU A 65 5.77 -6.93 9.74
C LEU A 65 5.00 -7.84 8.78
N GLU A 66 3.95 -8.50 9.25
CA GLU A 66 3.04 -9.25 8.39
C GLU A 66 1.85 -8.36 8.05
N TYR A 67 1.66 -8.05 6.77
CA TYR A 67 0.53 -7.25 6.29
C TYR A 67 -0.40 -8.12 5.45
N GLU A 68 -1.69 -8.06 5.75
CA GLU A 68 -2.73 -8.69 4.92
C GLU A 68 -3.34 -7.64 3.98
N PHE A 69 -3.20 -7.88 2.68
CA PHE A 69 -3.85 -7.09 1.64
C PHE A 69 -5.37 -7.18 1.77
N THR A 70 -6.04 -6.06 1.58
CA THR A 70 -7.49 -6.00 1.52
C THR A 70 -8.01 -6.82 0.34
N ALA A 71 -9.29 -7.23 0.42
CA ALA A 71 -9.90 -8.06 -0.62
C ALA A 71 -9.87 -7.41 -2.01
N LYS A 72 -9.89 -6.08 -2.07
CA LYS A 72 -9.93 -5.29 -3.31
C LYS A 72 -8.58 -4.70 -3.71
N ARG A 73 -7.60 -4.66 -2.79
CA ARG A 73 -6.24 -4.13 -3.03
C ARG A 73 -6.24 -2.72 -3.62
N ASP A 74 -7.23 -1.91 -3.20
CA ASP A 74 -7.45 -0.56 -3.71
C ASP A 74 -7.14 0.54 -2.68
N THR A 75 -6.47 0.19 -1.58
CA THR A 75 -6.12 1.17 -0.54
C THR A 75 -4.68 1.66 -0.66
N ALA A 76 -4.41 2.85 -0.10
CA ALA A 76 -3.05 3.37 -0.02
C ALA A 76 -2.09 2.45 0.76
N ALA A 77 -2.62 1.74 1.77
CA ALA A 77 -1.87 0.77 2.55
C ALA A 77 -1.48 -0.47 1.72
N ASP A 78 -2.41 -1.00 0.92
CA ASP A 78 -2.13 -2.06 -0.04
C ASP A 78 -1.03 -1.62 -1.02
N VAL A 79 -1.11 -0.40 -1.55
CA VAL A 79 -0.08 0.12 -2.46
C VAL A 79 1.28 0.16 -1.77
N ALA A 80 1.35 0.74 -0.56
CA ALA A 80 2.59 0.85 0.19
C ALA A 80 3.19 -0.52 0.57
N ALA A 81 2.36 -1.49 0.96
CA ALA A 81 2.79 -2.87 1.20
C ALA A 81 3.31 -3.53 -0.09
N ALA A 82 2.62 -3.35 -1.21
CA ALA A 82 3.07 -3.86 -2.51
C ALA A 82 4.40 -3.23 -2.94
N MET A 83 4.62 -1.94 -2.67
CA MET A 83 5.91 -1.28 -2.91
C MET A 83 7.03 -1.92 -2.09
N LEU A 84 6.82 -2.13 -0.79
CA LEU A 84 7.79 -2.79 0.09
C LEU A 84 8.14 -4.21 -0.40
N VAL A 85 7.15 -4.98 -0.81
CA VAL A 85 7.34 -6.32 -1.37
C VAL A 85 8.08 -6.27 -2.70
N ALA A 86 7.78 -5.29 -3.57
CA ALA A 86 8.49 -5.10 -4.82
C ALA A 86 9.98 -4.76 -4.61
N GLY A 87 10.28 -4.03 -3.53
CA GLY A 87 11.65 -3.79 -3.05
C GLY A 87 12.29 -4.96 -2.30
N ASN A 88 11.58 -6.10 -2.15
CA ASN A 88 12.00 -7.25 -1.34
C ASN A 88 12.33 -6.88 0.11
N GLY A 89 11.56 -5.94 0.69
CA GLY A 89 11.82 -5.36 2.01
C GLY A 89 13.04 -4.43 2.07
N ARG A 90 13.79 -4.26 0.97
CA ARG A 90 14.94 -3.37 0.86
C ARG A 90 14.55 -2.08 0.14
N GLY A 91 13.92 -1.18 0.86
CA GLY A 91 13.64 0.16 0.35
C GLY A 91 13.15 1.08 1.44
N ARG A 92 13.29 2.38 1.20
CA ARG A 92 12.83 3.42 2.09
C ARG A 92 11.50 3.93 1.60
N LEU A 93 10.45 3.59 2.35
CA LEU A 93 9.12 4.15 2.20
C LEU A 93 9.08 5.51 2.89
N SER A 94 8.43 6.50 2.26
CA SER A 94 8.17 7.81 2.85
C SER A 94 7.22 7.70 4.05
N ASP A 95 7.25 8.70 4.92
CA ASP A 95 6.38 8.80 6.10
C ASP A 95 4.90 8.64 5.75
N ALA A 96 4.44 9.20 4.63
CA ALA A 96 3.06 9.04 4.17
C ALA A 96 2.66 7.59 3.84
N GLY A 97 3.61 6.75 3.40
CA GLY A 97 3.35 5.33 3.17
C GLY A 97 3.34 4.53 4.47
N TRP A 98 4.20 4.91 5.43
CA TRP A 98 4.17 4.33 6.77
C TRP A 98 2.89 4.70 7.50
N ASP A 99 2.44 5.95 7.41
CA ASP A 99 1.17 6.44 7.98
C ASP A 99 -0.03 5.69 7.39
N ALA A 100 -0.03 5.40 6.09
CA ALA A 100 -1.07 4.59 5.46
C ALA A 100 -1.09 3.15 5.98
N LEU A 101 0.09 2.52 6.15
CA LEU A 101 0.19 1.18 6.76
C LEU A 101 -0.29 1.19 8.22
N ASP A 102 0.16 2.17 8.99
CA ASP A 102 -0.19 2.34 10.40
C ASP A 102 -1.69 2.54 10.57
N ALA A 103 -2.30 3.43 9.79
CA ALA A 103 -3.75 3.66 9.79
C ALA A 103 -4.54 2.39 9.43
N ALA A 104 -4.03 1.58 8.49
CA ALA A 104 -4.66 0.32 8.12
C ALA A 104 -4.51 -0.76 9.20
N MET A 105 -3.44 -0.78 9.99
CA MET A 105 -3.30 -1.70 11.12
C MET A 105 -4.10 -1.22 12.34
N ALA A 106 -4.11 0.08 12.60
CA ALA A 106 -4.90 0.71 13.66
C ALA A 106 -6.40 0.51 13.44
N THR A 107 -6.87 0.43 12.19
CA THR A 107 -8.28 0.16 11.89
C THR A 107 -8.70 -1.30 12.10
N GLU A 108 -7.76 -2.26 12.16
CA GLU A 108 -8.04 -3.65 12.52
C GLU A 108 -8.06 -3.86 14.05
N GLU A 109 -7.55 -2.89 14.82
CA GLU A 109 -7.52 -2.86 16.29
C GLU A 109 -8.72 -2.11 16.92
N THR A 110 -9.90 -2.11 16.29
CA THR A 110 -11.15 -1.86 17.01
C THR A 110 -11.85 -3.17 17.36
N PRO A 111 -11.59 -3.75 18.55
CA PRO A 111 -12.66 -4.45 19.22
C PRO A 111 -13.69 -3.39 19.59
N ASP A 112 -14.80 -3.40 18.86
CA ASP A 112 -16.09 -2.93 19.35
C ASP A 112 -16.28 -3.52 20.77
N THR A 113 -16.03 -2.71 21.80
CA THR A 113 -16.55 -2.96 23.14
C THR A 113 -17.56 -1.86 23.41
N ASP A 114 -18.65 -1.93 22.65
CA ASP A 114 -19.96 -1.56 23.19
C ASP A 114 -20.23 -2.45 24.42
N HIS A 115 -20.04 -1.87 25.61
CA HIS A 115 -20.77 -2.29 26.78
C HIS A 115 -21.50 -1.06 27.34
N PRO A 116 -22.82 -0.95 27.16
CA PRO A 116 -23.60 0.05 27.86
C PRO A 116 -23.69 -0.38 29.33
N VAL A 117 -22.96 0.28 30.22
CA VAL A 117 -23.26 0.21 31.66
C VAL A 117 -24.37 1.19 31.98
N ILE A 118 -25.58 0.65 31.95
CA ILE A 118 -26.76 1.21 32.60
C ILE A 118 -26.52 1.13 34.11
N GLN A 119 -26.44 2.28 34.80
CA GLN A 119 -26.90 2.38 36.19
C GLN A 119 -27.21 3.82 36.60
#